data_AF-A0A0C2WU79-F1
#
_entry.id   AF-A0A0C2WU79-F1
#
_cell.length_a   1.000
_cell.length_b   1.000
_cell.length_c   1.000
_cell.angle_alpha   90.00
_cell.angle_beta   90.00
_cell.angle_gamma   90.00
#
_symmetry.space_group_name_H-M   'P 1'
#
loop_
_entity.id
_entity.type
_entity.pdbx_description
1 polymer ?
#
loop_
_entity_poly.entity_id
_entity_poly.type
_entity_poly.pdbx_seq_one_letter_code
_entity_poly.pdbx_strand_id
1 'polypeptide(L)'
;QSAIQQAKKGFFDKKIQDMCREKKPWEAVNWTRERKMPPYTSIAKDGNVIASLEDLWPTLHDQFSSQATTPIDWDFVDNLPEHPTRKWQPISPKEVSDALRNTANNSTPGPDNLSWQHWKRSLTPDKLDNITALFRSILNTGFWPSKFKESTTVVIPKPKKKDY
;
A
#
# COMPACT_ATOMS: atom_id res chain seq x y z
N GLN A 1 19.06 -5.55 17.59
CA GLN A 1 19.27 -5.19 16.16
C GLN A 1 18.53 -6.20 15.31
N SER A 2 17.82 -5.77 14.27
CA SER A 2 16.98 -6.65 13.44
C SER A 2 17.85 -7.65 12.66
N ALA A 3 17.46 -8.93 12.59
CA ALA A 3 18.19 -9.97 11.85
C ALA A 3 18.53 -9.55 10.39
N ILE A 4 17.67 -8.72 9.79
CA ILE A 4 17.87 -8.14 8.46
C ILE A 4 19.07 -7.19 8.41
N GLN A 5 19.27 -6.37 9.44
CA GLN A 5 20.41 -5.45 9.52
C GLN A 5 21.72 -6.23 9.64
N GLN A 6 21.73 -7.30 10.44
CA GLN A 6 22.88 -8.18 10.62
C GLN A 6 23.24 -8.91 9.32
N ALA A 7 22.23 -9.46 8.62
CA ALA A 7 22.42 -10.12 7.33
C ALA A 7 22.95 -9.16 6.25
N LYS A 8 22.39 -7.94 6.17
CA LYS A 8 22.88 -6.91 5.23
C LYS A 8 24.33 -6.53 5.52
N LYS A 9 24.67 -6.29 6.79
CA LYS A 9 26.05 -5.97 7.19
C LYS A 9 27.00 -7.10 6.80
N GLY A 10 26.66 -8.35 7.13
CA GLY A 10 27.49 -9.52 6.78
C GLY A 10 27.70 -9.69 5.28
N PHE A 11 26.68 -9.40 4.46
CA PHE A 11 26.80 -9.41 3.00
C PHE A 11 27.82 -8.37 2.49
N PHE A 12 27.72 -7.13 2.95
CA PHE A 12 28.64 -6.06 2.51
C PHE A 12 30.06 -6.28 3.02
N ASP A 13 30.23 -6.73 4.27
CA ASP A 13 31.53 -7.06 4.84
C ASP A 13 32.23 -8.15 4.03
N LYS A 14 31.49 -9.20 3.64
CA LYS A 14 32.02 -10.27 2.76
C LYS A 14 32.42 -9.71 1.39
N LYS A 15 31.58 -8.89 0.77
CA LYS A 15 31.88 -8.25 -0.52
C LYS A 15 33.15 -7.40 -0.46
N ILE A 16 33.37 -6.66 0.63
CA ILE A 16 34.59 -5.86 0.85
C ILE A 16 35.82 -6.78 0.97
N GLN A 17 35.72 -7.86 1.75
CA GLN A 17 36.82 -8.82 1.88
C GLN A 17 37.18 -9.48 0.54
N ASP A 18 36.18 -9.87 -0.26
CA ASP A 18 36.38 -10.45 -1.59
C ASP A 18 37.09 -9.45 -2.51
N MET A 19 36.68 -8.17 -2.53
CA MET A 19 37.32 -7.11 -3.32
C MET A 19 38.77 -6.87 -2.90
N CYS A 20 39.07 -6.87 -1.59
CA CYS A 20 40.42 -6.75 -1.07
C CYS A 20 41.28 -7.97 -1.47
N ARG A 21 40.73 -9.17 -1.43
CA ARG A 21 41.42 -10.42 -1.79
C ARG A 21 41.74 -10.49 -3.28
N GLU A 22 40.80 -10.10 -4.13
CA GLU A 22 40.96 -10.07 -5.59
C GLU A 22 41.78 -8.87 -6.09
N LYS A 23 42.16 -7.94 -5.20
CA LYS A 23 42.83 -6.66 -5.53
C LYS A 23 42.06 -5.82 -6.55
N LYS A 24 40.73 -5.76 -6.43
CA LYS A 24 39.84 -4.97 -7.29
C LYS A 24 39.08 -3.89 -6.51
N PRO A 25 39.78 -2.95 -5.85
CA PRO A 25 39.13 -1.90 -5.04
C PRO A 25 38.21 -1.00 -5.89
N TRP A 26 38.43 -0.90 -7.20
CA TRP A 26 37.57 -0.15 -8.12
C TRP A 26 36.16 -0.74 -8.27
N GLU A 27 35.90 -1.98 -7.87
CA GLU A 27 34.53 -2.53 -7.85
C GLU A 27 33.62 -1.75 -6.89
N ALA A 28 34.17 -1.18 -5.81
CA ALA A 28 33.43 -0.32 -4.88
C ALA A 28 33.00 1.01 -5.51
N VAL A 29 33.63 1.45 -6.61
CA VAL A 29 33.21 2.65 -7.36
C VAL A 29 31.82 2.46 -7.95
N ASN A 30 31.38 1.22 -8.20
CA ASN A 30 29.99 0.97 -8.61
C ASN A 30 28.97 1.36 -7.53
N TRP A 31 29.37 1.45 -6.27
CA TRP A 31 28.50 1.87 -5.16
C TRP A 31 28.36 3.39 -5.04
N THR A 32 29.31 4.15 -5.60
CA THR A 32 29.28 5.62 -5.62
C THR A 32 28.64 6.19 -6.87
N ARG A 33 28.42 5.36 -7.91
CA ARG A 33 27.65 5.75 -9.09
C ARG A 33 26.26 6.20 -8.68
N GLU A 34 25.76 7.22 -9.38
CA GLU A 34 24.37 7.64 -9.25
C GLU A 34 23.48 6.40 -9.39
N ARG A 35 22.69 6.14 -8.35
CA ARG A 35 21.77 5.00 -8.38
C ARG A 35 20.81 5.30 -9.50
N LYS A 36 20.82 4.45 -10.54
CA LYS A 36 19.77 4.46 -11.55
C LYS A 36 18.45 4.51 -10.81
N MET A 37 17.61 5.49 -11.16
CA MET A 37 16.29 5.66 -10.57
C MET A 37 15.66 4.28 -10.47
N PRO A 38 15.18 3.90 -9.27
CA PRO A 38 14.71 2.56 -9.09
C PRO A 38 13.55 2.33 -10.08
N PRO A 39 13.47 1.15 -10.70
CA PRO A 39 12.60 0.88 -11.84
C PRO A 39 11.11 1.02 -11.53
N TYR A 40 10.73 1.37 -10.29
CA TYR A 40 9.34 1.48 -9.85
C TYR A 40 8.74 2.88 -9.96
N THR A 41 9.48 3.91 -10.41
CA THR A 41 8.97 5.30 -10.38
C THR A 41 8.63 5.91 -11.74
N SER A 42 8.87 5.22 -12.85
CA SER A 42 8.72 5.81 -14.17
C SER A 42 7.35 5.55 -14.78
N ILE A 43 6.45 6.53 -14.69
CA ILE A 43 5.33 6.63 -15.64
C ILE A 43 5.90 7.21 -16.93
N ALA A 44 5.65 6.55 -18.05
CA ALA A 44 6.07 7.03 -19.35
C ALA A 44 4.88 7.68 -20.06
N LYS A 45 5.08 8.88 -20.62
CA LYS A 45 4.12 9.53 -21.52
C LYS A 45 4.86 9.86 -22.81
N ASP A 46 4.33 9.38 -23.94
CA ASP A 46 4.90 9.61 -25.28
C ASP A 46 6.39 9.25 -25.41
N GLY A 47 6.83 8.21 -24.70
CA GLY A 47 8.22 7.73 -24.70
C GLY A 47 9.17 8.45 -23.74
N ASN A 48 8.71 9.48 -23.03
CA ASN A 48 9.50 10.18 -22.00
C ASN A 48 9.13 9.70 -20.59
N VAL A 49 10.14 9.46 -19.76
CA VAL A 49 9.97 9.09 -18.36
C VAL A 49 9.72 10.34 -17.53
N ILE A 50 8.59 10.37 -16.83
CA ILE A 50 8.26 11.45 -15.89
C ILE A 50 8.81 11.10 -14.51
N ALA A 51 9.72 11.93 -14.02
CA ALA A 51 10.41 11.74 -12.74
C ALA A 51 10.05 12.78 -11.66
N SER A 52 9.37 13.87 -12.04
CA SER A 52 8.88 14.90 -11.12
C SER A 52 7.62 14.42 -10.39
N LEU A 53 7.58 14.65 -9.08
CA LEU A 53 6.43 14.26 -8.25
C LEU A 53 5.17 15.06 -8.62
N GLU A 54 5.32 16.33 -9.01
CA GLU A 54 4.23 17.22 -9.40
C GLU A 54 3.52 16.74 -10.68
N ASP A 55 4.27 16.16 -11.63
CA ASP A 55 3.72 15.72 -12.92
C ASP A 55 3.32 14.22 -12.93
N LEU A 56 3.80 13.44 -11.96
CA LEU A 56 3.49 12.00 -11.85
C LEU A 56 1.99 11.75 -11.68
N TRP A 57 1.33 12.46 -10.76
CA TRP A 57 -0.10 12.24 -10.49
C TRP A 57 -1.01 12.66 -11.66
N PRO A 58 -0.88 13.88 -12.24
CA PRO A 58 -1.69 14.26 -13.40
C PRO A 58 -1.54 13.28 -14.56
N THR A 59 -0.31 12.81 -14.82
CA THR A 59 -0.04 11.84 -15.89
C THR A 59 -0.69 10.49 -15.61
N LEU A 60 -0.57 9.97 -14.39
CA LEU A 60 -1.25 8.73 -13.99
C LEU A 60 -2.77 8.87 -14.14
N HIS A 61 -3.31 9.98 -13.65
CA HIS A 61 -4.74 10.23 -13.68
C HIS A 61 -5.26 10.29 -15.12
N ASP A 62 -4.59 10.99 -16.02
CA ASP A 62 -4.94 11.09 -17.44
C ASP A 62 -4.85 9.75 -18.17
N GLN A 63 -3.77 8.98 -17.95
CA GLN A 63 -3.54 7.71 -18.65
C GLN A 63 -4.53 6.61 -18.23
N PHE A 64 -4.95 6.58 -16.96
CA PHE A 64 -5.76 5.49 -16.40
C PHE A 64 -7.22 5.86 -16.13
N SER A 65 -7.56 7.15 -16.12
CA SER A 65 -8.96 7.58 -16.02
C SER A 65 -9.47 7.79 -17.43
N SER A 66 -10.13 6.77 -17.98
CA SER A 66 -10.87 6.93 -19.23
C SER A 66 -11.84 8.09 -19.05
N GLN A 67 -11.68 9.18 -19.80
CA GLN A 67 -12.76 10.17 -19.92
C GLN A 67 -13.95 9.41 -20.48
N ALA A 68 -14.90 9.07 -19.61
CA ALA A 68 -16.12 8.38 -20.00
C ALA A 68 -16.83 9.26 -21.03
N THR A 69 -16.66 8.93 -22.29
CA THR A 69 -17.15 9.72 -23.43
C THR A 69 -18.62 9.43 -23.70
N THR A 70 -19.12 8.30 -23.20
CA THR A 70 -20.54 7.95 -23.21
C THR A 70 -21.21 8.46 -21.95
N PRO A 71 -22.24 9.32 -22.06
CA PRO A 71 -23.13 9.61 -20.96
C PRO A 71 -23.67 8.29 -20.39
N ILE A 72 -23.58 8.12 -19.07
CA ILE A 72 -24.22 6.99 -18.40
C ILE A 72 -25.72 7.30 -18.41
N ASP A 73 -26.50 6.41 -19.03
CA ASP A 73 -27.94 6.42 -18.90
C ASP A 73 -28.30 6.01 -17.46
N TRP A 74 -28.95 6.92 -16.73
CA TRP A 74 -29.35 6.71 -15.34
C TRP A 74 -30.78 6.20 -15.20
N ASP A 75 -31.54 6.02 -16.30
CA ASP A 75 -32.93 5.54 -16.26
C ASP A 75 -33.05 4.19 -15.54
N PHE A 76 -32.00 3.37 -15.54
CA PHE A 76 -32.01 2.10 -14.81
C PHE A 76 -32.13 2.27 -13.28
N VAL A 77 -31.72 3.42 -12.72
CA VAL A 77 -31.76 3.67 -11.27
C VAL A 77 -33.21 3.76 -10.79
N ASP A 78 -34.04 4.47 -11.54
CA ASP A 78 -35.46 4.64 -11.22
C ASP A 78 -36.26 3.35 -11.46
N ASN A 79 -35.72 2.44 -12.29
CA ASN A 79 -36.32 1.13 -12.58
C ASN A 79 -35.75 -0.02 -11.73
N LEU A 80 -34.89 0.27 -10.73
CA LEU A 80 -34.40 -0.75 -9.81
C LEU A 80 -35.56 -1.28 -8.94
N PRO A 81 -35.68 -2.62 -8.76
CA PRO A 81 -36.69 -3.17 -7.89
C PRO A 81 -36.48 -2.71 -6.45
N GLU A 82 -37.53 -2.18 -5.83
CA GLU A 82 -37.51 -1.86 -4.41
C GLU A 82 -37.38 -3.15 -3.58
N HIS A 83 -36.38 -3.18 -2.71
CA HIS A 83 -36.21 -4.24 -1.73
C HIS A 83 -36.68 -3.75 -0.35
N PRO A 84 -37.25 -4.64 0.48
CA PRO A 84 -37.68 -4.26 1.82
C PRO A 84 -36.50 -3.74 2.64
N THR A 85 -36.71 -2.66 3.38
CA THR A 85 -35.70 -2.10 4.28
C THR A 85 -35.25 -3.16 5.28
N ARG A 86 -33.96 -3.49 5.25
CA ARG A 86 -33.35 -4.45 6.19
C ARG A 86 -32.87 -3.71 7.43
N LYS A 87 -33.12 -4.29 8.60
CA LYS A 87 -32.56 -3.78 9.86
C LYS A 87 -31.05 -3.92 9.84
N TRP A 88 -30.34 -2.81 10.04
CA TRP A 88 -28.90 -2.81 10.22
C TRP A 88 -28.52 -3.52 11.52
N GLN A 89 -27.65 -4.52 11.45
CA GLN A 89 -27.14 -5.22 12.62
C GLN A 89 -25.82 -4.57 13.05
N PRO A 90 -25.62 -4.27 14.35
CA PRO A 90 -24.35 -3.76 14.82
C PRO A 90 -23.22 -4.77 14.61
N ILE A 91 -22.05 -4.30 14.18
CA ILE A 91 -20.84 -5.11 14.02
C ILE A 91 -20.55 -5.87 15.31
N SER A 92 -20.40 -7.18 15.26
CA SER A 92 -20.06 -8.04 16.40
C SER A 92 -18.55 -8.13 16.62
N PRO A 93 -18.09 -8.39 17.86
CA PRO A 93 -16.67 -8.67 18.13
C PRO A 93 -16.13 -9.85 17.31
N LYS A 94 -16.98 -10.84 17.01
CA LYS A 94 -16.62 -11.99 16.18
C LYS A 94 -16.30 -11.56 14.74
N GLU A 95 -17.12 -10.70 14.13
CA GLU A 95 -16.85 -10.18 12.79
C GLU A 95 -15.52 -9.42 12.73
N VAL A 96 -15.22 -8.60 13.75
CA VAL A 96 -13.92 -7.90 13.83
C VAL A 96 -12.77 -8.90 13.98
N SER A 97 -12.93 -9.92 14.81
CA SER A 97 -11.92 -10.96 15.01
C SER A 97 -11.66 -11.75 13.73
N ASP A 98 -12.71 -12.17 13.03
CA ASP A 98 -12.62 -12.96 11.81
C ASP A 98 -12.05 -12.12 10.65
N ALA A 99 -12.49 -10.87 10.52
CA ALA A 99 -11.90 -9.92 9.57
C ALA A 99 -10.39 -9.75 9.82
N LEU A 100 -9.99 -9.57 11.08
CA LEU A 100 -8.59 -9.41 11.43
C LEU A 100 -7.79 -10.69 11.13
N ARG A 101 -8.31 -11.88 11.45
CA ARG A 101 -7.65 -13.17 11.18
C ARG A 101 -7.35 -13.37 9.70
N ASN A 102 -8.28 -12.96 8.84
CA ASN A 102 -8.20 -13.11 7.38
C ASN A 102 -7.26 -12.10 6.69
N THR A 103 -6.71 -11.12 7.40
CA THR A 103 -5.72 -10.19 6.82
C THR A 103 -4.39 -10.86 6.50
N ALA A 104 -3.67 -10.39 5.48
CA ALA A 104 -2.35 -10.91 5.11
C ALA A 104 -1.24 -10.35 6.01
N ASN A 105 -0.38 -11.20 6.58
CA ASN A 105 0.69 -10.74 7.49
C ASN A 105 1.81 -9.95 6.78
N ASN A 106 1.90 -10.06 5.45
CA ASN A 106 2.95 -9.48 4.61
C ASN A 106 2.49 -8.22 3.87
N SER A 107 1.33 -7.66 4.20
CA SER A 107 0.90 -6.37 3.67
C SER A 107 1.86 -5.26 4.14
N THR A 108 2.11 -4.28 3.27
CA THR A 108 2.82 -3.05 3.62
C THR A 108 2.05 -2.33 4.74
N PRO A 109 2.72 -1.89 5.81
CA PRO A 109 2.06 -1.13 6.87
C PRO A 109 1.66 0.27 6.38
N GLY A 110 0.70 0.88 7.07
CA GLY A 110 0.33 2.27 6.85
C GLY A 110 1.38 3.26 7.40
N PRO A 111 1.10 4.57 7.38
CA PRO A 111 1.97 5.62 7.92
C PRO A 111 2.31 5.45 9.41
N ASP A 112 1.49 4.71 10.15
CA ASP A 112 1.69 4.36 11.57
C ASP A 112 2.74 3.25 11.78
N ASN A 113 3.24 2.63 10.70
CA ASN A 113 4.15 1.49 10.70
C ASN A 113 3.62 0.22 11.42
N LEU A 114 2.31 0.13 11.66
CA LEU A 114 1.69 -1.04 12.29
C LEU A 114 1.21 -2.04 11.23
N SER A 115 1.87 -3.20 11.15
CA SER A 115 1.40 -4.30 10.29
C SER A 115 0.28 -5.13 10.93
N TRP A 116 -0.45 -5.89 10.10
CA TRP A 116 -1.47 -6.83 10.57
C TRP A 116 -0.96 -7.85 11.59
N GLN A 117 0.33 -8.21 11.52
CA GLN A 117 0.95 -9.08 12.50
C GLN A 117 0.97 -8.47 13.91
N HIS A 118 1.20 -7.16 14.03
CA HIS A 118 1.18 -6.46 15.31
C HIS A 118 -0.23 -6.47 15.90
N TRP A 119 -1.24 -6.19 15.07
CA TRP A 119 -2.64 -6.23 15.46
C TRP A 119 -3.07 -7.62 15.95
N LYS A 120 -2.78 -8.68 15.18
CA LYS A 120 -3.12 -10.07 15.56
C LYS A 120 -2.48 -10.50 16.87
N ARG A 121 -1.22 -10.12 17.11
CA ARG A 121 -0.48 -10.45 18.34
C ARG A 121 -0.96 -9.67 19.56
N SER A 122 -1.47 -8.47 19.33
CA SER A 122 -1.84 -7.54 20.40
C SER A 122 -3.32 -7.63 20.78
N LEU A 123 -4.09 -8.51 20.15
CA LEU A 123 -5.54 -8.63 20.33
C LEU A 123 -5.86 -9.38 21.65
N THR A 124 -6.33 -8.63 22.64
CA THR A 124 -6.96 -9.15 23.85
C THR A 124 -8.48 -8.93 23.78
N PRO A 125 -9.30 -9.63 24.57
CA PRO A 125 -10.75 -9.42 24.61
C PRO A 125 -11.14 -7.94 24.79
N ASP A 126 -10.55 -7.25 25.78
CA ASP A 126 -10.84 -5.83 26.03
C ASP A 126 -10.52 -4.92 24.82
N LYS A 127 -9.44 -5.21 24.11
CA LYS A 127 -9.06 -4.45 22.91
C LYS A 127 -10.00 -4.73 21.75
N LEU A 128 -10.42 -5.98 21.59
CA LEU A 128 -11.41 -6.35 20.57
C LEU A 128 -12.74 -5.62 20.80
N ASP A 129 -13.18 -5.51 22.05
CA ASP A 129 -14.39 -4.77 22.41
C ASP A 129 -14.24 -3.28 22.14
N ASN A 130 -13.10 -2.68 22.49
CA ASN A 130 -12.82 -1.27 22.20
C ASN A 130 -12.79 -0.97 20.69
N ILE A 131 -12.15 -1.84 19.90
CA ILE A 131 -12.12 -1.71 18.43
C ILE A 131 -13.54 -1.85 17.85
N THR A 132 -14.32 -2.81 18.36
CA THR A 132 -15.71 -3.01 17.94
C THR A 132 -16.57 -1.78 18.26
N ALA A 133 -16.42 -1.23 19.47
CA ALA A 133 -17.11 -0.01 19.90
C ALA A 133 -16.72 1.18 19.02
N LEU A 134 -15.45 1.33 18.66
CA LEU A 134 -14.98 2.36 17.72
C LEU A 134 -15.70 2.25 16.38
N PHE A 135 -15.72 1.08 15.74
CA PHE A 135 -16.38 0.91 14.43
C PHE A 135 -17.90 1.13 14.51
N ARG A 136 -18.55 0.67 15.58
CA ARG A 136 -19.98 0.97 15.82
C ARG A 136 -20.22 2.47 15.94
N SER A 137 -19.36 3.19 16.66
CA SER A 137 -19.46 4.63 16.82
C SER A 137 -19.29 5.37 15.50
N ILE A 138 -18.31 4.98 14.67
CA ILE A 138 -18.10 5.55 13.33
C ILE A 138 -19.36 5.38 12.47
N LEU A 139 -19.97 4.19 12.47
CA LEU A 139 -21.20 3.93 11.70
C LEU A 139 -22.40 4.71 12.22
N ASN A 140 -22.56 4.81 13.54
CA ASN A 140 -23.70 5.50 14.14
C ASN A 140 -23.61 7.03 13.99
N THR A 141 -22.40 7.59 14.05
CA THR A 141 -22.17 9.04 13.97
C THR A 141 -21.92 9.53 12.55
N GLY A 142 -21.52 8.64 11.64
CA GLY A 142 -21.02 9.01 10.30
C GLY A 142 -19.66 9.72 10.32
N PHE A 143 -19.03 9.86 11.49
CA PHE A 143 -17.77 10.57 11.64
C PHE A 143 -16.58 9.63 11.43
N TRP A 144 -15.80 9.91 10.38
CA TRP A 144 -14.58 9.16 10.06
C TRP A 144 -13.34 9.89 10.59
N PRO A 145 -12.49 9.21 11.38
CA PRO A 145 -11.20 9.78 11.80
C PRO A 145 -10.38 10.26 10.59
N SER A 146 -9.79 11.45 10.69
CA SER A 146 -8.98 12.03 9.61
C SER A 146 -7.85 11.11 9.17
N LYS A 147 -7.23 10.40 10.12
CA LYS A 147 -6.17 9.42 9.86
C LYS A 147 -6.58 8.27 8.95
N PHE A 148 -7.86 7.89 8.91
CA PHE A 148 -8.34 6.84 8.00
C PHE A 148 -8.46 7.32 6.55
N LYS A 149 -8.37 8.64 6.32
CA LYS A 149 -8.44 9.27 4.99
C LYS A 149 -7.06 9.59 4.42
N GLU A 150 -6.00 9.39 5.20
CA GLU A 150 -4.61 9.58 4.75
C GLU A 150 -4.13 8.31 4.04
N SER A 151 -3.70 8.42 2.78
CA SER A 151 -3.13 7.29 2.01
C SER A 151 -1.88 7.70 1.25
N THR A 152 -0.84 6.88 1.30
CA THR A 152 0.37 7.03 0.48
C THR A 152 0.30 6.09 -0.71
N THR A 153 0.22 6.65 -1.92
CA THR A 153 0.23 5.86 -3.16
C THR A 153 1.66 5.70 -3.66
N VAL A 154 2.05 4.45 -3.93
CA VAL A 154 3.33 4.12 -4.57
C VAL A 154 3.03 3.43 -5.88
N VAL A 155 3.55 3.97 -6.98
CA VAL A 155 3.47 3.34 -8.29
C VAL A 155 4.40 2.13 -8.28
N ILE A 156 3.89 0.95 -8.66
CA ILE A 156 4.68 -0.28 -8.77
C ILE A 156 4.38 -0.92 -10.13
N PRO A 157 5.36 -0.99 -11.05
CA PRO A 157 5.16 -1.62 -12.35
C PRO A 157 4.97 -3.13 -12.19
N LYS A 158 4.09 -3.69 -13.03
CA LYS A 158 3.77 -5.11 -12.98
C LYS A 158 4.97 -5.93 -13.47
N PRO A 159 5.35 -7.00 -12.76
CA PRO A 159 6.42 -7.88 -13.22
C PRO A 159 6.13 -8.43 -14.62
N LYS A 160 7.16 -8.42 -15.49
CA LYS A 160 7.12 -8.97 -16.86
C LYS A 160 6.13 -8.30 -17.83
N LYS A 161 5.61 -7.11 -17.51
CA LYS A 161 4.92 -6.26 -18.49
C LYS A 161 5.85 -5.13 -18.90
N LYS A 162 5.81 -4.74 -20.17
CA LYS A 162 6.45 -3.49 -20.62
C LYS A 162 5.74 -2.34 -19.91
N ASP A 163 6.49 -1.30 -19.55
CA ASP A 163 5.92 -0.07 -19.03
C ASP A 163 4.90 0.47 -20.05
N TYR A 164 3.72 0.88 -19.55
CA TYR A 164 2.60 1.37 -20.37
C TYR A 164 2.90 2.75 -20.94
#